data_AF-A0A7W7RVJ8-F1
#
_entry.id   AF-A0A7W7RVJ8-F1
#
_cell.length_a   1.000
_cell.length_b   1.000
_cell.length_c   1.000
_cell.angle_alpha   90.00
_cell.angle_beta   90.00
_cell.angle_gamma   90.00
#
_symmetry.space_group_name_H-M   'P 1'
#
loop_
_entity.id
_entity.type
_entity.pdbx_description
1 polymer ?
#
loop_
_entity_poly.entity_id
_entity_poly.type
_entity_poly.pdbx_seq_one_letter_code
_entity_poly.pdbx_strand_id
1 'polypeptide(L)'
;MMASSADKGRHRRRWWQRGPAQHTESPVREAPREVPVDPERRSGAVTAPVVDRPQYTWQDFELEDERPRAQPNAPDLPSFGDGLRHCGSLERILHRQWDSWHGPPSPEVVRAVESLARLPERLKDKLAEGLDGIYVGEGGVPDLDDMAYLRGAPLPSGRATWDICAGAYGDRKVVVGDRPSPTPDVMMHEVGHALDDVDAPHGDWVSDSPEFAALYDQCVPVLASCFHRQPGELGRREFFADAFAAIASRQRPALVDMLGGDTRMALNVMLFFNRRYGI
;
A
#
# COMPACT_ATOMS: atom_id res chain seq x y z
N MET A 1 4.56 57.44 6.22
CA MET A 1 5.02 56.22 5.52
C MET A 1 4.27 55.06 6.14
N MET A 2 3.09 54.70 5.62
CA MET A 2 2.82 53.76 4.51
C MET A 2 3.14 52.30 4.84
N ALA A 3 2.06 51.51 4.84
CA ALA A 3 1.96 50.07 5.04
C ALA A 3 2.19 49.29 3.73
N SER A 4 2.52 47.99 3.87
CA SER A 4 2.37 46.88 2.89
C SER A 4 3.05 45.66 3.54
N SER A 5 2.41 44.57 4.00
CA SER A 5 1.49 43.59 3.39
C SER A 5 2.03 42.91 2.11
N ALA A 6 2.62 41.72 2.26
CA ALA A 6 2.69 40.72 1.20
C ALA A 6 2.84 39.30 1.80
N ASP A 7 1.68 38.70 2.05
CA ASP A 7 1.43 37.27 1.88
C ASP A 7 1.86 36.79 0.48
N LYS A 8 2.43 35.58 0.37
CA LYS A 8 2.35 34.69 -0.81
C LYS A 8 3.10 33.36 -0.61
N GLY A 9 2.33 32.28 -0.54
CA GLY A 9 2.55 31.14 -1.46
C GLY A 9 3.08 29.82 -0.88
N ARG A 10 2.31 29.15 0.00
CA ARG A 10 2.45 27.69 0.17
C ARG A 10 1.92 26.97 -1.08
N HIS A 11 2.83 26.37 -1.85
CA HIS A 11 2.49 25.44 -2.92
C HIS A 11 1.82 24.18 -2.35
N ARG A 12 0.49 24.10 -2.42
CA ARG A 12 -0.27 22.85 -2.28
C ARG A 12 -0.19 22.08 -3.59
N ARG A 13 0.63 21.01 -3.65
CA ARG A 13 0.53 20.00 -4.70
C ARG A 13 -0.57 19.01 -4.32
N ARG A 14 -1.63 18.95 -5.13
CA ARG A 14 -2.70 17.94 -5.02
C ARG A 14 -2.21 16.65 -5.67
N TRP A 15 -1.91 15.65 -4.84
CA TRP A 15 -1.46 14.30 -5.15
C TRP A 15 -2.29 13.48 -6.17
N TRP A 16 -3.52 13.88 -6.48
CA TRP A 16 -4.41 13.10 -7.37
C TRP A 16 -4.51 13.60 -8.81
N GLN A 17 -3.87 14.72 -9.19
CA GLN A 17 -3.96 15.23 -10.56
C GLN A 17 -2.85 14.65 -11.44
N ARG A 18 -3.10 13.49 -12.04
CA ARG A 18 -2.63 13.19 -13.41
C ARG A 18 -3.82 13.39 -14.35
N GLY A 19 -3.77 14.46 -15.13
CA GLY A 19 -4.72 14.70 -16.22
C GLY A 19 -4.55 13.67 -17.36
N PRO A 20 -5.57 13.52 -18.20
CA PRO A 20 -5.56 12.54 -19.29
C PRO A 20 -4.47 12.86 -20.31
N ALA A 21 -3.79 11.81 -20.79
CA ALA A 21 -2.81 11.91 -21.85
C ALA A 21 -3.44 12.52 -23.10
N GLN A 22 -2.78 13.55 -23.64
CA GLN A 22 -3.16 14.22 -24.86
C GLN A 22 -3.07 13.24 -26.03
N HIS A 23 -4.21 13.00 -26.68
CA HIS A 23 -4.28 12.36 -27.99
C HIS A 23 -3.56 13.25 -29.01
N THR A 24 -2.41 12.78 -29.50
CA THR A 24 -1.80 13.31 -30.71
C THR A 24 -2.53 12.73 -31.92
N GLU A 25 -3.26 13.60 -32.62
CA GLU A 25 -3.83 13.35 -33.94
C GLU A 25 -2.72 13.13 -34.98
N SER A 26 -2.90 12.15 -35.86
CA SER A 26 -2.24 12.08 -37.15
C SER A 26 -3.11 11.28 -38.14
N PRO A 27 -3.02 11.58 -39.45
CA PRO A 27 -4.20 11.79 -40.26
C PRO A 27 -4.75 10.55 -40.96
N VAL A 28 -6.06 10.64 -41.20
CA VAL A 28 -6.94 9.76 -41.95
C VAL A 28 -6.41 9.45 -43.35
N ARG A 29 -6.32 8.16 -43.69
CA ARG A 29 -6.37 7.65 -45.07
C ARG A 29 -7.64 6.81 -45.21
N GLU A 30 -8.57 7.30 -46.04
CA GLU A 30 -9.79 6.62 -46.46
C GLU A 30 -9.48 5.41 -47.36
N ALA A 31 -10.19 4.30 -47.12
CA ALA A 31 -10.53 3.26 -48.10
C ALA A 31 -11.74 2.45 -47.54
N PRO A 32 -12.52 1.70 -48.35
CA PRO A 32 -13.92 2.04 -48.62
C PRO A 32 -14.95 1.18 -47.86
N ARG A 33 -16.18 1.72 -47.83
CA ARG A 33 -17.42 1.13 -47.30
C ARG A 33 -17.71 -0.28 -47.85
N GLU A 34 -17.97 -1.21 -46.94
CA GLU A 34 -18.79 -2.40 -47.21
C GLU A 34 -19.95 -2.51 -46.20
N VAL A 35 -21.04 -3.11 -46.68
CA VAL A 35 -22.44 -3.03 -46.21
C VAL A 35 -22.71 -4.03 -45.08
N PRO A 36 -23.67 -3.80 -44.14
CA PRO A 36 -23.88 -4.66 -42.98
C PRO A 36 -24.64 -5.95 -43.34
N VAL A 37 -24.14 -7.09 -42.87
CA VAL A 37 -24.84 -8.38 -42.89
C VAL A 37 -25.01 -8.86 -41.46
N ASP A 38 -26.27 -8.99 -41.04
CA ASP A 38 -26.70 -9.62 -39.80
C ASP A 38 -26.84 -11.14 -40.01
N PRO A 39 -26.39 -11.97 -39.05
CA PRO A 39 -27.14 -13.19 -38.79
C PRO A 39 -27.33 -13.48 -37.29
N GLU A 40 -28.59 -13.73 -36.95
CA GLU A 40 -29.07 -14.27 -35.69
C GLU A 40 -28.43 -15.62 -35.28
N ARG A 41 -28.32 -15.79 -33.96
CA ARG A 41 -28.54 -17.02 -33.16
C ARG A 41 -27.81 -18.33 -33.56
N ARG A 42 -26.73 -18.63 -32.83
CA ARG A 42 -26.38 -19.98 -32.30
C ARG A 42 -25.67 -19.80 -30.94
N SER A 43 -26.34 -20.08 -29.83
CA SER A 43 -26.25 -21.33 -29.02
C SER A 43 -24.85 -21.66 -28.49
N GLY A 44 -24.73 -21.72 -27.16
CA GLY A 44 -23.66 -22.42 -26.46
C GLY A 44 -22.82 -21.52 -25.55
N ALA A 45 -23.30 -21.25 -24.34
CA ALA A 45 -22.44 -20.83 -23.25
C ALA A 45 -21.45 -21.96 -22.96
N VAL A 46 -20.19 -21.78 -23.37
CA VAL A 46 -19.09 -22.64 -22.96
C VAL A 46 -18.38 -21.90 -21.84
N THR A 47 -18.84 -22.09 -20.61
CA THR A 47 -18.04 -21.80 -19.42
C THR A 47 -16.90 -22.81 -19.42
N ALA A 48 -15.70 -22.36 -19.79
CA ALA A 48 -14.49 -23.12 -19.59
C ALA A 48 -14.41 -23.51 -18.10
N PRO A 49 -14.09 -24.78 -17.77
CA PRO A 49 -13.97 -25.19 -16.38
C PRO A 49 -12.85 -24.37 -15.74
N VAL A 50 -13.17 -23.73 -14.61
CA VAL A 50 -12.18 -23.19 -13.70
C VAL A 50 -11.36 -24.38 -13.21
N VAL A 51 -10.25 -24.62 -13.90
CA VAL A 51 -9.22 -25.55 -13.44
C VAL A 51 -8.79 -25.05 -12.07
N ASP A 52 -8.89 -25.92 -11.07
CA ASP A 52 -8.41 -25.70 -9.71
C ASP A 52 -7.10 -24.92 -9.77
N ARG A 53 -7.12 -23.68 -9.27
CA ARG A 53 -5.90 -22.91 -9.11
C ARG A 53 -5.07 -23.65 -8.07
N PRO A 54 -3.84 -24.07 -8.36
CA PRO A 54 -2.95 -24.56 -7.32
C PRO A 54 -2.82 -23.47 -6.24
N GLN A 55 -3.20 -23.82 -5.01
CA GLN A 55 -2.99 -23.00 -3.82
C GLN A 55 -1.50 -23.07 -3.48
N TYR A 56 -0.68 -22.31 -4.20
CA TYR A 56 0.69 -22.07 -3.78
C TYR A 56 0.67 -21.03 -2.67
N THR A 57 1.39 -21.30 -1.59
CA THR A 57 1.65 -20.35 -0.49
C THR A 57 3.03 -19.74 -0.70
N TRP A 58 3.31 -18.51 -0.21
CA TRP A 58 4.67 -17.94 -0.36
C TRP A 58 5.76 -18.80 0.30
N GLN A 59 5.39 -19.64 1.26
CA GLN A 59 6.29 -20.60 1.92
C GLN A 59 6.82 -21.67 0.96
N ASP A 60 6.12 -21.94 -0.16
CA ASP A 60 6.52 -22.96 -1.13
C ASP A 60 7.70 -22.53 -2.04
N PHE A 61 8.15 -21.26 -1.94
CA PHE A 61 9.17 -20.68 -2.82
C PHE A 61 10.35 -20.03 -2.08
N GLU A 62 10.50 -20.28 -0.78
CA GLU A 62 11.63 -19.76 0.01
C GLU A 62 12.95 -20.35 -0.52
N LEU A 63 13.91 -19.48 -0.88
CA LEU A 63 15.25 -19.88 -1.31
C LEU A 63 16.26 -19.60 -0.18
N GLU A 64 17.15 -20.56 0.13
CA GLU A 64 18.15 -20.47 1.21
C GLU A 64 19.31 -19.47 0.96
N ASP A 65 19.14 -18.46 0.09
CA ASP A 65 20.24 -17.57 -0.30
C ASP A 65 20.51 -16.51 0.78
N GLU A 66 21.70 -16.53 1.40
CA GLU A 66 22.13 -15.58 2.43
C GLU A 66 22.30 -14.16 1.86
N ARG A 67 21.19 -13.42 1.73
CA ARG A 67 21.24 -11.99 1.40
C ARG A 67 21.83 -11.17 2.55
N PRO A 68 22.49 -10.02 2.26
CA PRO A 68 22.98 -9.13 3.30
C PRO A 68 21.86 -8.71 4.25
N ARG A 69 22.06 -8.91 5.56
CA ARG A 69 21.11 -8.54 6.60
C ARG A 69 21.73 -7.54 7.58
N ALA A 70 21.38 -6.27 7.41
CA ALA A 70 21.85 -5.22 8.31
C ALA A 70 21.27 -5.40 9.72
N GLN A 71 22.13 -5.25 10.73
CA GLN A 71 21.76 -5.41 12.13
C GLN A 71 21.26 -4.08 12.71
N PRO A 72 20.24 -4.10 13.60
CA PRO A 72 19.78 -2.88 14.23
C PRO A 72 20.85 -2.30 15.17
N ASN A 73 20.81 -0.97 15.31
CA ASN A 73 21.44 -0.25 16.41
C ASN A 73 20.85 -0.70 17.75
N ALA A 74 21.59 -0.46 18.84
CA ALA A 74 21.10 -0.74 20.17
C ALA A 74 19.78 0.02 20.47
N PRO A 75 18.85 -0.56 21.25
CA PRO A 75 17.51 0.01 21.45
C PRO A 75 17.48 1.43 22.06
N ASP A 76 18.52 1.78 22.82
CA ASP A 76 18.69 3.05 23.51
C ASP A 76 19.33 4.14 22.63
N LEU A 77 19.81 3.79 21.44
CA LEU A 77 20.41 4.74 20.53
C LEU A 77 19.35 5.60 19.80
N PRO A 78 19.65 6.89 19.57
CA PRO A 78 18.79 7.75 18.79
C PRO A 78 18.78 7.34 17.30
N SER A 79 17.84 7.90 16.54
CA SER A 79 17.86 7.78 15.08
C SER A 79 19.06 8.52 14.50
N PHE A 80 19.85 7.84 13.67
CA PHE A 80 20.93 8.44 12.89
C PHE A 80 20.56 8.65 11.41
N GLY A 81 19.34 8.28 11.01
CA GLY A 81 18.93 8.30 9.60
C GLY A 81 19.65 7.26 8.73
N ASP A 82 20.13 6.18 9.35
CA ASP A 82 20.92 5.10 8.73
C ASP A 82 20.07 3.86 8.37
N GLY A 83 18.78 3.87 8.70
CA GLY A 83 17.89 2.72 8.53
C GLY A 83 18.11 1.59 9.55
N LEU A 84 18.96 1.80 10.56
CA LEU A 84 19.31 0.80 11.56
C LEU A 84 18.60 1.02 12.89
N ARG A 85 17.66 1.97 12.97
CA ARG A 85 16.89 2.22 14.20
C ARG A 85 16.17 0.95 14.68
N HIS A 86 16.27 0.66 15.98
CA HIS A 86 15.60 -0.46 16.62
C HIS A 86 14.07 -0.27 16.64
N CYS A 87 13.34 -1.29 16.21
CA CYS A 87 11.89 -1.33 16.02
C CYS A 87 11.17 -2.13 17.12
N GLY A 88 11.86 -2.55 18.18
CA GLY A 88 11.24 -3.21 19.34
C GLY A 88 11.02 -4.70 19.08
N SER A 89 9.83 -5.21 19.42
CA SER A 89 9.47 -6.62 19.23
C SER A 89 9.46 -7.06 17.76
N LEU A 90 9.36 -6.11 16.82
CA LEU A 90 9.46 -6.33 15.38
C LEU A 90 10.84 -6.81 14.93
N GLU A 91 11.92 -6.58 15.69
CA GLU A 91 13.27 -7.01 15.29
C GLU A 91 13.38 -8.52 15.04
N ARG A 92 12.51 -9.30 15.68
CA ARG A 92 12.44 -10.76 15.52
C ARG A 92 12.03 -11.17 14.10
N ILE A 93 11.25 -10.32 13.42
CA ILE A 93 10.67 -10.58 12.11
C ILE A 93 11.07 -9.52 11.07
N LEU A 94 11.95 -8.58 11.40
CA LEU A 94 12.40 -7.53 10.50
C LEU A 94 13.69 -7.95 9.79
N HIS A 95 13.63 -7.97 8.46
CA HIS A 95 14.70 -8.35 7.55
C HIS A 95 15.14 -7.09 6.78
N ARG A 96 16.27 -6.51 7.21
CA ARG A 96 16.89 -5.33 6.59
C ARG A 96 17.85 -5.76 5.49
N GLN A 97 17.42 -5.71 4.25
CA GLN A 97 18.11 -6.27 3.09
C GLN A 97 19.05 -5.28 2.41
N TRP A 98 20.09 -4.86 3.13
CA TRP A 98 21.21 -4.09 2.60
C TRP A 98 22.47 -4.38 3.40
N ASP A 99 23.62 -3.99 2.84
CA ASP A 99 24.90 -4.07 3.54
C ASP A 99 25.26 -2.72 4.16
N SER A 100 25.20 -2.64 5.49
CA SER A 100 25.53 -1.43 6.25
C SER A 100 26.99 -0.98 6.10
N TRP A 101 27.90 -1.87 5.68
CA TRP A 101 29.29 -1.50 5.41
C TRP A 101 29.43 -0.58 4.18
N HIS A 102 28.49 -0.67 3.24
CA HIS A 102 28.45 0.17 2.04
C HIS A 102 27.73 1.51 2.27
N GLY A 103 27.27 1.77 3.50
CA GLY A 103 26.58 2.99 3.89
C GLY A 103 25.08 2.80 4.13
N PRO A 104 24.34 3.89 4.40
CA PRO A 104 22.91 3.83 4.61
C PRO A 104 22.17 3.52 3.29
N PRO A 105 20.99 2.86 3.35
CA PRO A 105 20.18 2.60 2.17
C PRO A 105 19.46 3.88 1.70
N SER A 106 18.63 3.75 0.67
CA SER A 106 17.83 4.88 0.15
C SER A 106 16.94 5.54 1.23
N PRO A 107 16.63 6.85 1.11
CA PRO A 107 15.80 7.57 2.07
C PRO A 107 14.43 6.93 2.30
N GLU A 108 13.85 6.30 1.28
CA GLU A 108 12.59 5.57 1.32
C GLU A 108 12.69 4.36 2.26
N VAL A 109 13.77 3.58 2.16
CA VAL A 109 14.06 2.43 3.04
C VAL A 109 14.31 2.88 4.47
N VAL A 110 15.14 3.92 4.66
CA VAL A 110 15.36 4.52 5.99
C VAL A 110 14.04 4.94 6.59
N ARG A 111 13.18 5.60 5.81
CA ARG A 111 11.88 6.07 6.27
C ARG A 111 10.95 4.92 6.66
N ALA A 112 10.94 3.81 5.93
CA ALA A 112 10.14 2.64 6.29
C ALA A 112 10.49 2.12 7.69
N VAL A 113 11.79 1.93 7.98
CA VAL A 113 12.26 1.52 9.31
C VAL A 113 11.90 2.55 10.37
N GLU A 114 12.12 3.84 10.08
CA GLU A 114 11.77 4.92 10.99
C GLU A 114 10.27 4.99 11.31
N SER A 115 9.41 4.67 10.34
CA SER A 115 7.96 4.61 10.55
C SER A 115 7.57 3.40 11.42
N LEU A 116 8.16 2.22 11.22
CA LEU A 116 7.98 1.07 12.11
C LEU A 116 8.42 1.38 13.54
N ALA A 117 9.59 2.00 13.71
CA ALA A 117 10.12 2.35 15.03
C ALA A 117 9.21 3.32 15.80
N ARG A 118 8.41 4.14 15.10
CA ARG A 118 7.45 5.09 15.70
C ARG A 118 6.09 4.49 16.05
N LEU A 119 5.79 3.26 15.62
CA LEU A 119 4.53 2.61 15.99
C LEU A 119 4.43 2.43 17.52
N PRO A 120 3.23 2.52 18.11
CA PRO A 120 3.01 2.12 19.49
C PRO A 120 3.45 0.67 19.75
N GLU A 121 4.06 0.41 20.92
CA GLU A 121 4.57 -0.93 21.27
C GLU A 121 3.50 -2.03 21.14
N ARG A 122 2.27 -1.77 21.58
CA ARG A 122 1.17 -2.75 21.41
C ARG A 122 0.91 -3.17 19.96
N LEU A 123 1.15 -2.28 18.99
CA LEU A 123 0.96 -2.59 17.57
C LEU A 123 2.16 -3.37 17.05
N LYS A 124 3.37 -3.00 17.49
CA LYS A 124 4.59 -3.78 17.21
C LYS A 124 4.47 -5.20 17.73
N ASP A 125 3.97 -5.39 18.94
CA ASP A 125 3.77 -6.70 19.55
C ASP A 125 2.74 -7.53 18.77
N LYS A 126 1.58 -6.93 18.47
CA LYS A 126 0.55 -7.57 17.64
C LYS A 126 1.06 -7.99 16.27
N LEU A 127 1.80 -7.12 15.60
CA LEU A 127 2.42 -7.41 14.29
C LEU A 127 3.48 -8.51 14.43
N ALA A 128 4.32 -8.46 15.46
CA ALA A 128 5.35 -9.47 15.70
C ALA A 128 4.77 -10.86 16.06
N GLU A 129 3.55 -10.92 16.59
CA GLU A 129 2.82 -12.16 16.85
C GLU A 129 2.07 -12.69 15.63
N GLY A 130 1.58 -11.79 14.77
CA GLY A 130 0.71 -12.14 13.63
C GLY A 130 1.41 -12.28 12.29
N LEU A 131 2.61 -11.71 12.13
CA LEU A 131 3.37 -11.72 10.88
C LEU A 131 4.51 -12.73 10.89
N ASP A 132 4.76 -13.30 9.73
CA ASP A 132 5.88 -14.22 9.49
C ASP A 132 7.16 -13.43 9.16
N GLY A 133 7.03 -12.24 8.55
CA GLY A 133 8.20 -11.42 8.18
C GLY A 133 7.86 -10.01 7.70
N ILE A 134 8.80 -9.10 7.91
CA ILE A 134 8.82 -7.75 7.34
C ILE A 134 10.15 -7.57 6.61
N TYR A 135 10.10 -7.43 5.29
CA TYR A 135 11.27 -7.30 4.43
C TYR A 135 11.38 -5.88 3.91
N VAL A 136 12.54 -5.27 4.11
CA VAL A 136 12.79 -3.88 3.69
C VAL A 136 14.15 -3.78 3.03
N GLY A 137 14.22 -3.18 1.85
CA GLY A 137 15.48 -3.00 1.11
C GLY A 137 15.30 -2.19 -0.18
N GLU A 138 16.33 -2.17 -1.01
CA GLU A 138 16.31 -1.44 -2.29
C GLU A 138 15.54 -2.20 -3.38
N GLY A 139 14.97 -1.47 -4.35
CA GLY A 139 14.26 -2.04 -5.48
C GLY A 139 12.75 -2.16 -5.28
N GLY A 140 12.10 -2.99 -6.11
CA GLY A 140 10.68 -3.31 -5.98
C GLY A 140 10.44 -4.57 -5.17
N VAL A 141 9.17 -4.94 -4.97
CA VAL A 141 8.79 -6.18 -4.26
C VAL A 141 9.58 -7.41 -4.75
N PRO A 142 9.75 -7.68 -6.06
CA PRO A 142 10.51 -8.85 -6.53
C PRO A 142 12.02 -8.80 -6.28
N ASP A 143 12.55 -7.63 -5.94
CA ASP A 143 13.98 -7.47 -5.61
C ASP A 143 14.25 -7.83 -4.15
N LEU A 144 13.21 -8.00 -3.32
CA LEU A 144 13.28 -8.34 -1.90
C LEU A 144 12.97 -9.84 -1.68
N ASP A 145 13.29 -10.35 -0.48
CA ASP A 145 13.43 -11.80 -0.21
C ASP A 145 12.30 -12.68 -0.73
N ASP A 146 12.64 -13.87 -1.22
CA ASP A 146 11.70 -14.89 -1.72
C ASP A 146 10.70 -14.43 -2.80
N MET A 147 10.70 -13.15 -3.19
CA MET A 147 9.74 -12.57 -4.13
C MET A 147 10.27 -12.53 -5.56
N ALA A 148 11.47 -13.05 -5.82
CA ALA A 148 12.11 -13.02 -7.13
C ALA A 148 11.26 -13.70 -8.22
N TYR A 149 10.42 -14.68 -7.85
CA TYR A 149 9.52 -15.35 -8.78
C TYR A 149 8.38 -14.44 -9.30
N LEU A 150 8.10 -13.32 -8.62
CA LEU A 150 7.16 -12.30 -9.10
C LEU A 150 7.75 -11.42 -10.20
N ARG A 151 9.04 -11.53 -10.50
CA ARG A 151 9.70 -10.71 -11.52
C ARG A 151 9.00 -10.88 -12.87
N GLY A 152 8.54 -9.78 -13.45
CA GLY A 152 7.77 -9.79 -14.70
C GLY A 152 6.33 -10.34 -14.58
N ALA A 153 5.90 -10.80 -13.40
CA ALA A 153 4.52 -11.26 -13.21
C ALA A 153 3.56 -10.07 -13.23
N PRO A 154 2.40 -10.19 -13.90
CA PRO A 154 1.42 -9.10 -13.93
C PRO A 154 0.76 -8.93 -12.57
N LEU A 155 0.45 -7.68 -12.21
CA LEU A 155 -0.44 -7.39 -11.09
C LEU A 155 -1.84 -7.92 -11.38
N PRO A 156 -2.67 -8.20 -10.35
CA PRO A 156 -4.07 -8.61 -10.53
C PRO A 156 -4.89 -7.66 -11.41
N SER A 157 -4.52 -6.38 -11.44
CA SER A 157 -5.14 -5.37 -12.31
C SER A 157 -4.84 -5.56 -13.81
N GLY A 158 -3.81 -6.34 -14.16
CA GLY A 158 -3.32 -6.55 -15.53
C GLY A 158 -2.65 -5.33 -16.18
N ARG A 159 -2.45 -4.24 -15.44
CA ARG A 159 -1.97 -2.95 -15.99
C ARG A 159 -0.47 -2.68 -15.81
N ALA A 160 0.20 -3.46 -14.97
CA ALA A 160 1.62 -3.36 -14.68
C ALA A 160 2.12 -4.69 -14.10
N THR A 161 3.42 -4.79 -13.84
CA THR A 161 4.06 -5.94 -13.18
C THR A 161 4.41 -5.63 -11.73
N TRP A 162 4.71 -6.66 -10.95
CA TRP A 162 5.17 -6.52 -9.56
C TRP A 162 6.49 -5.74 -9.43
N ASP A 163 7.29 -5.66 -10.50
CA ASP A 163 8.59 -4.96 -10.50
C ASP A 163 8.49 -3.46 -10.15
N ILE A 164 7.33 -2.84 -10.39
CA ILE A 164 7.11 -1.42 -10.10
C ILE A 164 6.49 -1.19 -8.72
N CYS A 165 6.09 -2.25 -8.01
CA CYS A 165 5.46 -2.13 -6.71
C CYS A 165 6.49 -1.75 -5.65
N ALA A 166 6.21 -0.66 -4.95
CA ALA A 166 7.00 -0.17 -3.83
C ALA A 166 6.75 -0.95 -2.55
N GLY A 167 5.60 -1.61 -2.44
CA GLY A 167 5.20 -2.37 -1.27
C GLY A 167 4.19 -3.45 -1.62
N ALA A 168 4.10 -4.44 -0.74
CA ALA A 168 3.08 -5.46 -0.76
C ALA A 168 2.85 -6.04 0.64
N TYR A 169 1.62 -6.49 0.85
CA TYR A 169 1.24 -7.38 1.93
C TYR A 169 0.61 -8.66 1.35
N GLY A 170 1.03 -9.83 1.83
CA GLY A 170 0.51 -11.13 1.41
C GLY A 170 1.08 -12.26 2.26
N ASP A 171 0.28 -13.30 2.50
CA ASP A 171 0.48 -14.40 3.47
C ASP A 171 1.36 -14.00 4.66
N ARG A 172 0.87 -13.02 5.45
CA ARG A 172 1.52 -12.56 6.69
C ARG A 172 2.94 -12.02 6.52
N LYS A 173 3.33 -11.65 5.31
CA LYS A 173 4.59 -10.96 5.01
C LYS A 173 4.31 -9.54 4.53
N VAL A 174 5.07 -8.58 5.07
CA VAL A 174 5.14 -7.21 4.57
C VAL A 174 6.44 -7.05 3.80
N VAL A 175 6.39 -6.51 2.59
CA VAL A 175 7.56 -6.26 1.74
C VAL A 175 7.53 -4.82 1.31
N VAL A 176 8.62 -4.07 1.53
CA VAL A 176 8.70 -2.64 1.19
C VAL A 176 10.06 -2.31 0.58
N GLY A 177 10.01 -1.86 -0.67
CA GLY A 177 11.12 -1.37 -1.44
C GLY A 177 11.19 0.16 -1.53
N ASP A 178 11.99 0.66 -2.48
CA ASP A 178 12.19 2.09 -2.74
C ASP A 178 11.63 2.59 -4.07
N ARG A 179 10.85 1.75 -4.76
CA ARG A 179 10.13 2.21 -5.96
C ARG A 179 9.17 3.36 -5.62
N PRO A 180 8.93 4.30 -6.55
CA PRO A 180 7.97 5.36 -6.34
C PRO A 180 6.57 4.84 -6.06
N SER A 181 5.88 5.41 -5.07
CA SER A 181 4.51 5.06 -4.71
C SER A 181 3.62 6.29 -4.58
N PRO A 182 2.31 6.18 -4.90
CA PRO A 182 1.36 7.26 -4.66
C PRO A 182 0.98 7.43 -3.18
N THR A 183 1.21 6.42 -2.33
CA THR A 183 0.87 6.51 -0.90
C THR A 183 1.90 7.36 -0.15
N PRO A 184 1.48 8.20 0.81
CA PRO A 184 2.40 9.06 1.54
C PRO A 184 3.38 8.26 2.38
N ASP A 185 3.08 7.03 2.80
CA ASP A 185 3.95 6.16 3.61
C ASP A 185 3.71 4.69 3.25
N VAL A 186 4.55 4.13 2.38
CA VAL A 186 4.38 2.76 1.87
C VAL A 186 4.36 1.76 3.01
N MET A 187 5.31 1.87 3.92
CA MET A 187 5.38 0.97 5.08
C MET A 187 4.13 1.04 5.93
N MET A 188 3.60 2.23 6.23
CA MET A 188 2.36 2.30 7.00
C MET A 188 1.12 1.84 6.21
N HIS A 189 1.11 1.96 4.88
CA HIS A 189 0.04 1.39 4.05
C HIS A 189 0.06 -0.15 4.14
N GLU A 190 1.21 -0.78 3.94
CA GLU A 190 1.32 -2.25 4.03
C GLU A 190 1.07 -2.76 5.46
N VAL A 191 1.51 -2.01 6.49
CA VAL A 191 1.14 -2.30 7.89
C VAL A 191 -0.36 -2.15 8.12
N GLY A 192 -1.02 -1.24 7.39
CA GLY A 192 -2.47 -1.09 7.39
C GLY A 192 -3.16 -2.37 6.90
N HIS A 193 -2.73 -2.92 5.77
CA HIS A 193 -3.21 -4.23 5.28
C HIS A 193 -2.89 -5.36 6.26
N ALA A 194 -1.68 -5.37 6.81
CA ALA A 194 -1.27 -6.36 7.81
C ALA A 194 -2.18 -6.33 9.05
N LEU A 195 -2.45 -5.16 9.62
CA LEU A 195 -3.36 -5.02 10.76
C LEU A 195 -4.80 -5.37 10.40
N ASP A 196 -5.20 -5.13 9.16
CA ASP A 196 -6.53 -5.49 8.68
C ASP A 196 -6.75 -7.02 8.71
N ASP A 197 -5.73 -7.80 8.37
CA ASP A 197 -5.74 -9.27 8.46
C ASP A 197 -5.48 -9.77 9.89
N VAL A 198 -4.32 -9.44 10.50
CA VAL A 198 -3.86 -10.08 11.75
C VAL A 198 -4.71 -9.74 12.99
N ASP A 199 -5.50 -8.67 12.94
CA ASP A 199 -6.37 -8.27 14.04
C ASP A 199 -7.81 -8.77 13.89
N ALA A 200 -8.11 -9.49 12.81
CA ALA A 200 -9.36 -10.18 12.58
C ALA A 200 -9.27 -11.67 12.97
N PRO A 201 -10.40 -12.37 13.15
CA PRO A 201 -10.42 -13.83 13.18
C PRO A 201 -9.76 -14.42 11.92
N HIS A 202 -9.18 -15.61 12.04
CA HIS A 202 -8.45 -16.21 10.92
C HIS A 202 -9.34 -16.39 9.67
N GLY A 203 -8.93 -15.76 8.56
CA GLY A 203 -9.65 -15.79 7.29
C GLY A 203 -10.60 -14.59 7.08
N ASP A 204 -10.76 -13.74 8.09
CA ASP A 204 -11.53 -12.50 8.03
C ASP A 204 -10.61 -11.28 7.95
N TRP A 205 -11.20 -10.11 7.71
CA TRP A 205 -10.51 -8.81 7.72
C TRP A 205 -11.27 -7.83 8.62
N VAL A 206 -10.57 -6.95 9.34
CA VAL A 206 -11.19 -5.95 10.23
C VAL A 206 -12.09 -5.00 9.43
N SER A 207 -11.69 -4.66 8.22
CA SER A 207 -12.41 -3.81 7.29
C SER A 207 -13.70 -4.46 6.80
N ASP A 208 -13.83 -5.79 6.91
CA ASP A 208 -15.07 -6.53 6.64
C ASP A 208 -15.99 -6.64 7.87
N SER A 209 -15.52 -6.20 9.03
CA SER A 209 -16.37 -6.15 10.24
C SER A 209 -17.60 -5.25 10.03
N PRO A 210 -18.76 -5.57 10.64
CA PRO A 210 -19.97 -4.76 10.49
C PRO A 210 -19.78 -3.30 10.87
N GLU A 211 -18.92 -3.01 11.86
CA GLU A 211 -18.62 -1.65 12.29
C GLU A 211 -17.87 -0.85 11.21
N PHE A 212 -16.79 -1.41 10.66
CA PHE A 212 -16.01 -0.70 9.64
C PHE A 212 -16.75 -0.63 8.31
N ALA A 213 -17.47 -1.70 7.92
CA ALA A 213 -18.29 -1.69 6.72
C ALA A 213 -19.35 -0.57 6.75
N ALA A 214 -20.06 -0.41 7.89
CA ALA A 214 -21.05 0.66 8.05
C ALA A 214 -20.43 2.06 8.05
N LEU A 215 -19.19 2.20 8.55
CA LEU A 215 -18.43 3.46 8.47
C LEU A 215 -17.97 3.76 7.04
N TYR A 216 -17.46 2.75 6.33
CA TYR A 216 -17.03 2.87 4.95
C TYR A 216 -18.20 3.25 4.04
N ASP A 217 -19.39 2.66 4.22
CA ASP A 217 -20.59 3.02 3.46
C ASP A 217 -20.96 4.51 3.60
N GLN A 218 -20.70 5.10 4.77
CA GLN A 218 -20.87 6.55 4.97
C GLN A 218 -19.77 7.38 4.31
N CYS A 219 -18.57 6.81 4.14
CA CYS A 219 -17.45 7.46 3.44
C CYS A 219 -17.64 7.46 1.91
N VAL A 220 -18.24 6.41 1.34
CA VAL A 220 -18.37 6.21 -0.12
C VAL A 220 -18.84 7.46 -0.89
N PRO A 221 -19.88 8.20 -0.45
CA PRO A 221 -20.35 9.39 -1.15
C PRO A 221 -19.34 10.54 -1.22
N VAL A 222 -18.37 10.60 -0.30
CA VAL A 222 -17.39 11.68 -0.17
C VAL A 222 -15.97 11.26 -0.57
N LEU A 223 -15.74 9.99 -0.91
CA LEU A 223 -14.44 9.50 -1.36
C LEU A 223 -13.98 10.22 -2.63
N ALA A 224 -12.81 10.85 -2.55
CA ALA A 224 -12.24 11.62 -3.65
C ALA A 224 -11.77 10.70 -4.80
N SER A 225 -11.16 9.56 -4.47
CA SER A 225 -10.61 8.63 -5.46
C SER A 225 -11.66 7.63 -5.96
N CYS A 226 -11.57 7.24 -7.23
CA CYS A 226 -12.31 6.07 -7.74
C CYS A 226 -11.67 4.75 -7.30
N PHE A 227 -10.40 4.77 -6.88
CA PHE A 227 -9.69 3.60 -6.36
C PHE A 227 -10.35 3.06 -5.10
N HIS A 228 -10.59 3.95 -4.12
CA HIS A 228 -11.32 3.62 -2.90
C HIS A 228 -12.82 3.38 -3.12
N ARG A 229 -13.35 3.54 -4.34
CA ARG A 229 -14.76 3.26 -4.67
C ARG A 229 -14.92 1.98 -5.50
N GLN A 230 -13.85 1.20 -5.64
CA GLN A 230 -13.92 -0.06 -6.36
C GLN A 230 -14.93 -1.02 -5.70
N PRO A 231 -15.66 -1.82 -6.51
CA PRO A 231 -16.68 -2.71 -6.00
C PRO A 231 -16.09 -3.85 -5.16
N GLY A 232 -16.92 -4.45 -4.32
CA GLY A 232 -16.52 -5.57 -3.46
C GLY A 232 -15.66 -5.12 -2.27
N GLU A 233 -14.68 -5.93 -1.94
CA GLU A 233 -13.83 -5.76 -0.74
C GLU A 233 -12.63 -4.83 -1.01
N LEU A 234 -12.19 -4.74 -2.27
CA LEU A 234 -10.94 -4.08 -2.63
C LEU A 234 -10.92 -2.59 -2.26
N GLY A 235 -11.95 -1.82 -2.63
CA GLY A 235 -12.01 -0.39 -2.29
C GLY A 235 -12.00 -0.13 -0.77
N ARG A 236 -12.62 -1.03 0.01
CA ARG A 236 -12.74 -0.93 1.46
C ARG A 236 -11.44 -1.27 2.17
N ARG A 237 -10.76 -2.36 1.78
CA ARG A 237 -9.45 -2.76 2.32
C ARG A 237 -8.38 -1.71 2.01
N GLU A 238 -8.35 -1.22 0.78
CA GLU A 238 -7.45 -0.14 0.38
C GLU A 238 -7.71 1.16 1.14
N PHE A 239 -8.98 1.51 1.36
CA PHE A 239 -9.33 2.67 2.17
C PHE A 239 -8.90 2.49 3.63
N PHE A 240 -9.06 1.30 4.20
CA PHE A 240 -8.58 0.98 5.53
C PHE A 240 -7.07 1.20 5.65
N ALA A 241 -6.30 0.62 4.72
CA ALA A 241 -4.84 0.73 4.72
C ALA A 241 -4.35 2.17 4.56
N ASP A 242 -4.91 2.92 3.61
CA ASP A 242 -4.54 4.33 3.41
C ASP A 242 -4.99 5.22 4.58
N ALA A 243 -6.16 4.97 5.18
CA ALA A 243 -6.61 5.71 6.36
C ALA A 243 -5.71 5.45 7.55
N PHE A 244 -5.32 4.19 7.79
CA PHE A 244 -4.33 3.83 8.80
C PHE A 244 -3.01 4.57 8.56
N ALA A 245 -2.48 4.51 7.33
CA ALA A 245 -1.22 5.16 6.97
C ALA A 245 -1.26 6.68 7.20
N ALA A 246 -2.35 7.34 6.81
CA ALA A 246 -2.53 8.76 7.03
C ALA A 246 -2.56 9.13 8.53
N ILE A 247 -3.17 8.30 9.37
CA ILE A 247 -3.27 8.54 10.81
C ILE A 247 -1.93 8.25 11.50
N ALA A 248 -1.36 7.07 11.28
CA ALA A 248 -0.10 6.61 11.89
C ALA A 248 1.08 7.53 11.53
N SER A 249 1.15 7.99 10.27
CA SER A 249 2.19 8.93 9.82
C SER A 249 1.87 10.40 10.15
N ARG A 250 0.82 10.67 10.94
CA ARG A 250 0.36 12.03 11.33
C ARG A 250 0.02 12.95 10.15
N GLN A 251 -0.35 12.37 9.01
CA GLN A 251 -0.78 13.04 7.79
C GLN A 251 -2.30 13.24 7.76
N ARG A 252 -2.88 13.83 8.81
CA ARG A 252 -4.34 14.11 8.87
C ARG A 252 -4.89 14.85 7.64
N PRO A 253 -4.16 15.82 7.03
CA PRO A 253 -4.62 16.44 5.79
C PRO A 253 -4.82 15.45 4.64
N ALA A 254 -4.02 14.38 4.58
CA ALA A 254 -4.16 13.33 3.57
C ALA A 254 -5.49 12.57 3.75
N LEU A 255 -5.85 12.21 4.99
CA LEU A 255 -7.16 11.59 5.27
C LEU A 255 -8.34 12.49 4.88
N VAL A 256 -8.25 13.78 5.19
CA VAL A 256 -9.28 14.75 4.79
C VAL A 256 -9.38 14.87 3.27
N ASP A 257 -8.24 14.90 2.56
CA ASP A 257 -8.21 14.93 1.10
C ASP A 257 -8.80 13.66 0.48
N MET A 258 -8.57 12.49 1.07
CA MET A 258 -9.19 11.22 0.63
C MET A 258 -10.72 11.25 0.75
N LEU A 259 -11.25 11.99 1.72
CA LEU A 259 -12.67 12.17 1.99
C LEU A 259 -13.23 13.46 1.37
N GLY A 260 -12.62 13.94 0.28
CA GLY A 260 -13.14 15.07 -0.49
C GLY A 260 -13.16 16.40 0.28
N GLY A 261 -12.40 16.52 1.37
CA GLY A 261 -12.42 17.67 2.27
C GLY A 261 -13.40 17.55 3.45
N ASP A 262 -14.14 16.45 3.59
CA ASP A 262 -15.08 16.26 4.68
C ASP A 262 -14.35 15.95 5.99
N THR A 263 -14.14 17.00 6.79
CA THR A 263 -13.45 16.90 8.09
C THR A 263 -14.25 16.12 9.13
N ARG A 264 -15.59 16.13 9.05
CA ARG A 264 -16.43 15.38 9.99
C ARG A 264 -16.30 13.88 9.74
N MET A 265 -16.32 13.47 8.47
CA MET A 265 -16.10 12.08 8.12
C MET A 265 -14.69 11.63 8.50
N ALA A 266 -13.67 12.47 8.26
CA ALA A 266 -12.30 12.17 8.66
C ALA A 266 -12.18 11.95 10.18
N LEU A 267 -12.88 12.73 11.00
CA LEU A 267 -12.92 12.52 12.46
C LEU A 267 -13.58 11.19 12.84
N ASN A 268 -14.67 10.78 12.17
CA ASN A 268 -15.30 9.48 12.43
C ASN A 268 -14.35 8.32 12.12
N VAL A 269 -13.61 8.41 11.01
CA VAL A 269 -12.58 7.43 10.65
C VAL A 269 -11.47 7.41 11.69
N MET A 270 -10.96 8.57 12.09
CA MET A 270 -9.97 8.65 13.17
C MET A 270 -10.47 8.04 14.49
N LEU A 271 -11.74 8.24 14.86
CA LEU A 271 -12.32 7.66 16.07
C LEU A 271 -12.39 6.14 16.03
N PHE A 272 -12.59 5.54 14.85
CA PHE A 272 -12.51 4.09 14.69
C PHE A 272 -11.10 3.58 15.02
N PHE A 273 -10.07 4.13 14.36
CA PHE A 273 -8.67 3.72 14.60
C PHE A 273 -8.21 4.07 16.02
N ASN A 274 -8.69 5.17 16.60
CA ASN A 274 -8.37 5.54 17.97
C ASN A 274 -8.96 4.58 19.00
N ARG A 275 -10.23 4.17 18.84
CA ARG A 275 -10.83 3.20 19.77
C ARG A 275 -10.17 1.82 19.68
N ARG A 276 -9.78 1.41 18.47
CA ARG A 276 -9.21 0.08 18.21
C ARG A 276 -7.71 0.00 18.50
N TYR A 277 -6.95 0.99 18.04
CA TYR A 277 -5.47 0.98 18.04
C TYR A 277 -4.86 2.16 18.80
N GLY A 278 -5.67 3.09 19.30
CA GLY A 278 -5.31 4.34 20.01
C GLY A 278 -4.17 5.11 19.40
N ILE A 279 -4.27 5.29 18.09
CA ILE A 279 -3.51 6.25 17.28
C ILE A 279 -4.36 7.48 16.93
#